data_AF-A0A094BT07-F1
#
_entry.id   AF-A0A094BT07-F1
#
_cell.length_a   1.000
_cell.length_b   1.000
_cell.length_c   1.000
_cell.angle_alpha   90.00
_cell.angle_beta   90.00
_cell.angle_gamma   90.00
#
_symmetry.space_group_name_H-M   'P 1'
#
loop_
_entity.id
_entity.type
_entity.pdbx_description
1 polymer ?
#
loop_
_entity_poly.entity_id
_entity_poly.type
_entity_poly.pdbx_seq_one_letter_code
_entity_poly.pdbx_strand_id
1 'polypeptide(L)'
;MARQSISRKMVLTLDDRSEIQKPDSVPKAAGEPLTRFGITTSHPADFGTEEEWLGTILLPESYQQNLSNEHEFVVLSSAYCFVGDELSMEASSALEPYAVINVMLIARQGSTPDDGTPIVVRAGVGRMLRKAWDMAEVCWEDMLVA
;
A
#
# COMPACT_ATOMS: atom_id res chain seq x y z
N MET A 1 7.10 1.29 24.26
CA MET A 1 6.48 2.61 24.01
C MET A 1 5.62 2.47 22.77
N ALA A 2 4.29 2.52 22.92
CA ALA A 2 3.40 2.72 21.79
C ALA A 2 3.66 4.11 21.19
N ARG A 3 3.64 4.22 19.85
CA ARG A 3 3.75 5.51 19.15
C ARG A 3 2.41 5.76 18.48
N GLN A 4 1.78 6.91 18.78
CA GLN A 4 0.60 7.37 18.06
C GLN A 4 0.92 7.36 16.56
N SER A 5 0.18 6.54 15.82
CA SER A 5 0.36 6.38 14.38
C SER A 5 -0.98 6.63 13.71
N ILE A 6 -0.99 7.46 12.68
CA ILE A 6 -2.19 7.73 11.89
C ILE A 6 -2.31 6.59 10.89
N SER A 7 -3.31 5.72 11.08
CA SER A 7 -3.69 4.75 10.05
C SER A 7 -4.99 5.18 9.38
N ARG A 8 -5.18 4.72 8.14
CA ARG A 8 -6.44 4.83 7.44
C ARG A 8 -6.83 3.47 6.89
N LYS A 9 -8.10 3.14 7.06
CA LYS A 9 -8.71 1.96 6.47
C LYS A 9 -9.25 2.32 5.09
N MET A 10 -8.92 1.48 4.13
CA MET A 10 -9.25 1.69 2.73
C MET A 10 -9.71 0.37 2.16
N VAL A 11 -10.91 0.35 1.58
CA VAL A 11 -11.34 -0.77 0.74
C VAL A 11 -10.71 -0.51 -0.63
N LEU A 12 -9.81 -1.39 -1.05
CA LEU A 12 -8.99 -1.26 -2.24
C LEU A 12 -8.78 -2.65 -2.83
N THR A 13 -8.57 -2.70 -4.14
CA THR A 13 -8.14 -3.92 -4.82
C THR A 13 -6.63 -3.87 -5.00
N LEU A 14 -5.99 -5.02 -4.83
CA LEU A 14 -4.58 -5.20 -5.09
C LEU A 14 -4.44 -6.12 -6.31
N ASP A 15 -3.97 -5.57 -7.43
CA ASP A 15 -3.80 -6.32 -8.67
C ASP A 15 -2.35 -6.75 -8.83
N ASP A 16 -2.12 -8.03 -9.10
CA ASP A 16 -0.78 -8.49 -9.44
C ASP A 16 -0.37 -7.91 -10.80
N ARG A 17 0.64 -7.04 -10.78
CA ARG A 17 1.21 -6.44 -12.00
C ARG A 17 2.60 -6.97 -12.34
N SER A 18 3.03 -8.06 -11.69
CA SER A 18 4.33 -8.69 -11.97
C SER A 18 4.48 -9.16 -13.42
N GLU A 19 3.39 -9.50 -14.10
CA GLU A 19 3.41 -9.93 -15.50
C GLU A 19 3.61 -8.77 -16.50
N ILE A 20 3.34 -7.52 -16.09
CA ILE A 20 3.38 -6.34 -16.98
C ILE A 20 4.76 -5.68 -17.02
N GLN A 21 5.61 -5.94 -16.03
CA GLN A 21 7.00 -5.47 -16.02
C GLN A 21 7.94 -6.60 -15.63
N LYS A 22 8.61 -7.15 -16.63
CA LYS A 22 9.86 -7.86 -16.42
C LYS A 22 11.02 -6.95 -16.83
N PRO A 23 11.64 -6.17 -15.93
CA PRO A 23 13.01 -5.74 -16.12
C PRO A 23 13.95 -6.78 -15.51
N ASP A 24 15.15 -6.85 -16.08
CA ASP A 24 16.19 -7.82 -15.78
C ASP A 24 16.46 -8.01 -14.28
N SER A 25 16.66 -9.28 -13.94
CA SER A 25 17.00 -9.81 -12.63
C SER A 25 18.14 -9.03 -11.95
N VAL A 26 17.80 -8.34 -10.84
CA VAL A 26 18.75 -7.78 -9.86
C VAL A 26 18.88 -8.78 -8.69
N PRO A 27 20.06 -8.89 -8.03
CA PRO A 27 20.44 -10.07 -7.27
C PRO A 27 19.57 -10.27 -6.03
N LYS A 28 19.12 -11.51 -5.89
CA LYS A 28 18.31 -12.05 -4.80
C LYS A 28 19.06 -11.91 -3.46
N ALA A 29 18.72 -10.90 -2.68
CA ALA A 29 19.04 -10.89 -1.25
C ALA A 29 18.24 -12.00 -0.55
N ALA A 30 18.79 -12.59 0.51
CA ALA A 30 18.23 -13.72 1.24
C ALA A 30 16.96 -13.37 2.03
N GLY A 31 15.87 -13.09 1.30
CA GLY A 31 14.53 -12.84 1.82
C GLY A 31 13.48 -13.49 0.92
N GLU A 32 12.24 -13.56 1.39
CA GLU A 32 11.11 -14.04 0.58
C GLU A 32 10.96 -13.19 -0.69
N PRO A 33 10.59 -13.80 -1.84
CA PRO A 33 10.34 -13.06 -3.06
C PRO A 33 9.21 -12.05 -2.85
N LEU A 34 9.47 -10.80 -3.25
CA LEU A 34 8.50 -9.71 -3.19
C LEU A 34 7.90 -9.47 -4.58
N THR A 35 6.59 -9.35 -4.62
CA THR A 35 5.78 -9.03 -5.80
C THR A 35 5.25 -7.61 -5.71
N ARG A 36 5.24 -6.90 -6.84
CA ARG A 36 4.67 -5.56 -6.94
C ARG A 36 3.20 -5.65 -7.34
N PHE A 37 2.35 -5.17 -6.45
CA PHE A 37 0.91 -5.06 -6.67
C PHE A 37 0.55 -3.62 -7.04
N GLY A 38 -0.37 -3.46 -7.99
CA GLY A 38 -1.07 -2.21 -8.22
C GLY A 38 -2.16 -2.02 -7.16
N ILE A 39 -2.35 -0.78 -6.70
CA ILE A 39 -3.43 -0.40 -5.79
C ILE A 39 -4.51 0.28 -6.64
N THR A 40 -5.73 -0.22 -6.60
CA THR A 40 -6.88 0.28 -7.36
C THR A 40 -8.09 0.50 -6.46
N THR A 41 -9.02 1.36 -6.87
CA THR A 41 -10.28 1.59 -6.16
C THR A 41 -11.14 0.32 -6.15
N SER A 42 -11.69 -0.08 -5.00
CA SER A 42 -12.70 -1.14 -4.95
C SER A 42 -14.08 -0.54 -5.25
N HIS A 43 -14.49 -0.47 -6.51
CA HIS A 43 -15.86 -0.05 -6.83
C HIS A 43 -16.77 -1.26 -7.05
N PRO A 44 -17.99 -1.29 -6.48
CA PRO A 44 -19.02 -2.20 -6.97
C PRO A 44 -19.28 -1.85 -8.43
N ALA A 45 -19.41 -2.87 -9.27
CA ALA A 45 -19.44 -2.80 -10.73
C ALA A 45 -20.51 -1.84 -11.30
N ASP A 46 -20.24 -0.54 -11.30
CA ASP A 46 -20.90 0.39 -12.22
C ASP A 46 -20.19 0.24 -13.56
N PHE A 47 -20.90 -0.41 -14.48
CA PHE A 47 -20.45 -0.73 -15.83
C PHE A 47 -19.90 0.53 -16.54
N GLY A 48 -18.57 0.59 -16.70
CA GLY A 48 -17.91 1.50 -17.64
C GLY A 48 -16.93 2.51 -17.05
N THR A 49 -16.68 2.51 -15.74
CA THR A 49 -15.55 3.27 -15.16
C THR A 49 -14.33 2.36 -15.02
N GLU A 50 -13.24 2.70 -15.72
CA GLU A 50 -11.96 2.00 -15.52
C GLU A 50 -11.52 2.17 -14.06
N GLU A 51 -11.06 1.09 -13.43
CA GLU A 51 -10.54 1.13 -12.07
C GLU A 51 -9.38 2.13 -11.98
N GLU A 52 -9.54 3.16 -11.15
CA GLU A 52 -8.51 4.19 -11.04
C GLU A 52 -7.29 3.61 -10.34
N TRP A 53 -6.13 3.71 -11.01
CA TRP A 53 -4.85 3.34 -10.40
C TRP A 53 -4.42 4.38 -9.37
N LEU A 54 -4.16 3.94 -8.14
CA LEU A 54 -3.86 4.79 -7.00
C LEU A 54 -2.41 4.68 -6.54
N GLY A 55 -1.71 3.62 -6.92
CA GLY A 55 -0.34 3.41 -6.47
C GLY A 55 0.15 1.98 -6.66
N THR A 56 1.27 1.68 -6.02
CA THR A 56 1.87 0.35 -6.00
C THR A 56 2.39 0.00 -4.62
N ILE A 57 2.44 -1.30 -4.33
CA ILE A 57 2.99 -1.82 -3.08
C ILE A 57 3.77 -3.11 -3.31
N LEU A 58 4.89 -3.26 -2.59
CA LEU A 58 5.66 -4.50 -2.56
C LEU A 58 5.19 -5.37 -1.40
N LEU A 59 4.76 -6.59 -1.71
CA LEU A 59 4.28 -7.58 -0.75
C LEU A 59 4.95 -8.93 -1.03
N PRO A 60 5.09 -9.82 -0.03
CA PRO A 60 5.49 -11.20 -0.27
C PRO A 60 4.53 -11.90 -1.25
N GLU A 61 5.05 -12.81 -2.09
CA GLU A 61 4.23 -13.62 -3.02
C GLU A 61 3.07 -14.35 -2.32
N SER A 62 3.27 -14.77 -1.06
CA SER A 62 2.24 -15.42 -0.23
C SER A 62 1.00 -14.55 0.01
N TYR A 63 1.10 -13.23 -0.17
CA TYR A 63 -0.02 -12.30 -0.01
C TYR A 63 -1.05 -12.37 -1.14
N GLN A 64 -0.69 -12.95 -2.31
CA GLN A 64 -1.59 -13.14 -3.46
C GLN A 64 -2.90 -13.86 -3.09
N GLN A 65 -2.88 -14.71 -2.05
CA GLN A 65 -4.03 -15.52 -1.67
C GLN A 65 -5.08 -14.77 -0.81
N ASN A 66 -4.81 -13.52 -0.39
CA ASN A 66 -5.61 -12.80 0.63
C ASN A 66 -6.15 -11.42 0.19
N LEU A 67 -6.25 -11.16 -1.12
CA LEU A 67 -6.49 -9.82 -1.68
C LEU A 67 -7.96 -9.33 -1.66
N SER A 68 -8.85 -9.99 -0.90
CA SER A 68 -10.31 -9.71 -0.94
C SER A 68 -10.82 -8.80 0.18
N ASN A 69 -9.98 -8.03 0.86
CA ASN A 69 -10.31 -7.43 2.16
C ASN A 69 -10.02 -5.91 2.25
N GLU A 70 -10.65 -5.29 3.25
CA GLU A 70 -10.26 -3.96 3.74
C GLU A 70 -8.78 -3.95 4.13
N HIS A 71 -8.05 -2.94 3.64
CA HIS A 71 -6.61 -2.79 3.84
C HIS A 71 -6.32 -1.56 4.69
N GLU A 72 -5.41 -1.71 5.66
CA GLU A 72 -5.03 -0.62 6.55
C GLU A 72 -3.63 -0.12 6.22
N PHE A 73 -3.52 1.17 5.94
CA PHE A 73 -2.27 1.81 5.56
C PHE A 73 -1.84 2.84 6.60
N VAL A 74 -0.54 3.02 6.73
CA VAL A 74 0.10 4.10 7.49
C VAL A 74 0.97 4.92 6.55
N VAL A 75 0.95 6.25 6.70
CA VAL A 75 1.86 7.14 5.97
C VAL A 75 3.22 7.16 6.63
N LEU A 76 4.25 6.95 5.81
CA LEU A 76 5.64 7.05 6.22
C LEU A 76 6.20 8.45 5.97
N SER A 77 5.96 9.00 4.78
CA SER A 77 6.48 10.31 4.36
C SER A 77 5.83 10.79 3.06
N SER A 78 6.06 12.06 2.70
CA SER A 78 5.75 12.57 1.36
C SER A 78 6.78 12.07 0.35
N ALA A 79 6.37 11.86 -0.90
CA ALA A 79 7.24 11.47 -2.01
C ALA A 79 7.09 12.46 -3.18
N TYR A 80 8.17 12.76 -3.89
CA TYR A 80 8.14 13.73 -4.99
C TYR A 80 7.23 13.25 -6.14
N CYS A 81 7.49 12.05 -6.67
CA CYS A 81 6.71 11.35 -7.68
C CYS A 81 6.86 9.82 -7.52
N PHE A 82 6.19 9.04 -8.37
CA PHE A 82 6.49 7.62 -8.57
C PHE A 82 7.85 7.43 -9.27
N VAL A 83 8.48 6.26 -9.15
CA VAL A 83 9.68 5.92 -9.95
C VAL A 83 9.29 5.27 -11.27
N GLY A 84 10.22 5.25 -12.23
CA GLY A 84 9.99 4.69 -13.57
C GLY A 84 9.50 3.23 -13.60
N ASP A 85 9.84 2.46 -12.57
CA ASP A 85 9.37 1.07 -12.44
C ASP A 85 7.91 0.99 -11.92
N GLU A 86 7.38 2.03 -11.28
CA GLU A 86 6.00 2.03 -10.76
C GLU A 86 5.03 2.66 -11.74
N LEU A 87 5.47 3.72 -12.42
CA LEU A 87 4.69 4.50 -13.36
C LEU A 87 5.62 4.99 -14.47
N SER A 88 5.14 5.00 -15.73
CA SER A 88 5.95 5.51 -16.84
C SER A 88 6.40 6.94 -16.57
N MET A 89 7.57 7.31 -17.08
CA MET A 89 8.11 8.66 -16.87
C MET A 89 7.15 9.75 -17.38
N GLU A 90 6.46 9.49 -18.49
CA GLU A 90 5.45 10.38 -19.08
C GLU A 90 4.27 10.59 -18.13
N ALA A 91 3.68 9.50 -17.63
CA ALA A 91 2.57 9.57 -16.68
C ALA A 91 3.00 10.16 -15.33
N SER A 92 4.22 9.86 -14.87
CA SER A 92 4.77 10.46 -13.66
C SER A 92 5.03 11.96 -13.80
N SER A 93 5.41 12.45 -14.98
CA SER A 93 5.63 13.87 -15.23
C SER A 93 4.35 14.70 -15.29
N ALA A 94 3.22 14.05 -15.54
CA ALA A 94 1.90 14.68 -15.53
C ALA A 94 1.36 14.90 -14.10
N LEU A 95 2.01 14.34 -13.08
CA LEU A 95 1.61 14.52 -11.69
C LEU A 95 2.26 15.76 -11.10
N GLU A 96 1.50 16.47 -10.26
CA GLU A 96 2.02 17.57 -9.45
C GLU A 96 3.13 17.07 -8.51
N PRO A 97 4.21 17.85 -8.30
CA PRO A 97 5.22 17.54 -7.29
C PRO A 97 4.58 17.29 -5.92
N TYR A 98 4.98 16.21 -5.26
CA TYR A 98 4.46 15.81 -3.93
C TYR A 98 3.00 15.35 -3.88
N ALA A 99 2.41 15.04 -5.05
CA ALA A 99 1.12 14.36 -5.15
C ALA A 99 1.18 12.88 -4.72
N VAL A 100 2.36 12.37 -4.33
CA VAL A 100 2.59 10.98 -3.92
C VAL A 100 3.05 10.93 -2.46
N ILE A 101 2.73 9.85 -1.78
CA ILE A 101 3.13 9.55 -0.41
C ILE A 101 3.71 8.13 -0.33
N ASN A 102 4.70 7.95 0.53
CA ASN A 102 5.20 6.63 0.90
C ASN A 102 4.26 6.05 1.96
N VAL A 103 3.75 4.85 1.73
CA VAL A 103 2.79 4.17 2.59
C VAL A 103 3.31 2.79 3.00
N MET A 104 2.81 2.30 4.13
CA MET A 104 3.05 0.96 4.63
C MET A 104 1.71 0.27 4.84
N LEU A 105 1.51 -0.90 4.24
CA LEU A 105 0.39 -1.77 4.56
C LEU A 105 0.69 -2.48 5.87
N ILE A 106 -0.29 -2.46 6.77
CA ILE A 106 -0.23 -3.17 8.04
C ILE A 106 -1.34 -4.21 8.14
N ALA A 107 -1.05 -5.29 8.84
CA ALA A 107 -2.03 -6.32 9.19
C ALA A 107 -2.10 -6.48 10.70
N ARG A 108 -3.31 -6.56 11.25
CA ARG A 108 -3.51 -6.76 12.70
C ARG A 108 -3.32 -8.25 13.03
N GLN A 109 -2.47 -8.55 14.01
CA GLN A 109 -2.24 -9.92 14.49
C GLN A 109 -2.92 -10.23 15.83
N GLY A 110 -3.44 -9.20 16.50
CA GLY A 110 -4.10 -9.34 17.80
C GLY A 110 -3.90 -8.10 18.64
N SER A 111 -4.01 -8.26 19.96
CA SER A 111 -3.79 -7.20 20.94
C SER A 111 -2.92 -7.71 22.08
N THR A 112 -2.20 -6.80 22.72
CA THR A 112 -1.46 -7.10 23.95
C THR A 112 -2.43 -7.51 25.06
N PRO A 113 -2.06 -8.50 25.89
CA PRO A 113 -2.93 -8.98 26.97
C PRO A 113 -3.07 -8.00 28.14
N ASP A 114 -2.18 -7.01 28.26
CA ASP A 114 -2.11 -6.09 29.40
C ASP A 114 -3.04 -4.88 29.25
N ASP A 115 -2.96 -4.18 28.12
CA ASP A 115 -3.67 -2.93 27.85
C ASP A 115 -4.56 -2.98 26.60
N GLY A 116 -4.63 -4.12 25.91
CA GLY A 116 -5.44 -4.29 24.70
C GLY A 116 -4.91 -3.56 23.47
N THR A 117 -3.72 -2.97 23.56
CA THR A 117 -3.07 -2.26 22.45
C THR A 117 -2.91 -3.19 21.24
N PRO A 118 -3.42 -2.81 20.05
CA PRO A 118 -3.29 -3.63 18.86
C PRO A 118 -1.83 -3.89 18.49
N ILE A 119 -1.54 -5.14 18.15
CA ILE A 119 -0.28 -5.57 17.56
C ILE A 119 -0.49 -5.66 16.05
N VAL A 120 0.31 -4.88 15.32
CA VAL A 120 0.28 -4.82 13.87
C VAL A 120 1.61 -5.28 13.31
N VAL A 121 1.57 -5.96 12.17
CA VAL A 121 2.78 -6.32 11.41
C VAL A 121 2.85 -5.56 10.12
N ARG A 122 4.08 -5.30 9.68
CA ARG A 122 4.36 -4.72 8.39
C ARG A 122 4.11 -5.78 7.31
N ALA A 123 3.09 -5.59 6.51
CA ALA A 123 2.79 -6.46 5.39
C ALA A 123 3.58 -6.03 4.14
N GLY A 124 3.70 -4.73 3.89
CA GLY A 124 4.41 -4.21 2.73
C GLY A 124 4.65 -2.71 2.76
N VAL A 125 5.46 -2.24 1.82
CA VAL A 125 5.79 -0.81 1.65
C VAL A 125 5.61 -0.43 0.19
N GLY A 126 5.06 0.76 -0.04
CA GLY A 126 4.69 1.22 -1.36
C GLY A 126 4.54 2.73 -1.45
N ARG A 127 3.97 3.16 -2.57
CA ARG A 127 3.60 4.54 -2.84
C ARG A 127 2.17 4.63 -3.30
N MET A 128 1.50 5.69 -2.86
CA MET A 128 0.11 5.96 -3.18
C MET A 128 -0.06 7.44 -3.52
N LEU A 129 -1.03 7.75 -4.38
CA LEU A 129 -1.49 9.11 -4.61
C LEU A 129 -2.06 9.69 -3.31
N ARG A 130 -1.59 10.88 -2.95
CA ARG A 130 -2.04 11.61 -1.75
C ARG A 130 -3.57 11.80 -1.74
N LYS A 131 -4.16 12.07 -2.91
CA LYS A 131 -5.63 12.24 -3.05
C LYS A 131 -6.40 11.02 -2.56
N ALA A 132 -5.88 9.80 -2.81
CA ALA A 132 -6.52 8.57 -2.37
C ALA A 132 -6.47 8.44 -0.84
N TRP A 133 -5.31 8.75 -0.26
CA TRP A 133 -5.15 8.80 1.19
C TRP A 133 -6.07 9.81 1.84
N ASP A 134 -6.19 11.01 1.28
CA ASP A 134 -7.00 12.09 1.87
C ASP A 134 -8.50 11.75 1.88
N MET A 135 -8.97 10.92 0.95
CA MET A 135 -10.36 10.45 0.87
C MET A 135 -10.68 9.31 1.84
N ALA A 136 -9.69 8.63 2.40
CA ALA A 136 -9.92 7.48 3.28
C ALA A 136 -10.37 7.87 4.69
N GLU A 137 -11.05 6.96 5.39
CA GLU A 137 -11.47 7.20 6.77
C GLU A 137 -10.24 7.25 7.71
N VAL A 138 -10.23 8.24 8.61
CA VAL A 138 -9.14 8.44 9.56
C VAL A 138 -9.37 7.61 10.81
N CYS A 139 -8.45 6.69 11.12
CA CYS A 139 -8.42 5.97 12.39
C CYS A 139 -7.22 6.47 13.22
N TRP A 140 -7.51 7.08 14.37
CA TRP A 140 -6.48 7.48 15.35
C TRP A 140 -6.37 6.39 16.41
N GLU A 141 -5.25 5.67 16.44
CA GLU A 141 -5.04 4.62 17.43
C GLU A 141 -3.56 4.49 17.81
N ASP A 142 -3.30 4.22 19.09
CA ASP A 142 -1.98 3.77 19.54
C ASP A 142 -1.82 2.30 19.17
N MET A 143 -0.72 1.97 18.49
CA MET A 143 -0.45 0.61 18.03
C MET A 143 1.00 0.21 18.25
N LEU A 144 1.23 -1.09 18.42
CA LEU A 144 2.55 -1.70 18.49
C LEU A 144 2.87 -2.37 17.16
N VAL A 145 3.92 -1.88 16.49
CA VAL A 145 4.43 -2.50 15.27
C VAL A 145 5.45 -3.57 15.67
N ALA A 146 5.12 -4.83 15.38
CA ALA A 146 5.99 -5.99 15.59
C ALA A 146 6.99 -6.18 14.43
#